data_AF-A0A963LL62-F1
#
_entry.id   AF-A0A963LL62-F1
#
_cell.length_a   1.000
_cell.length_b   1.000
_cell.length_c   1.000
_cell.angle_alpha   90.00
_cell.angle_beta   90.00
_cell.angle_gamma   90.00
#
_symmetry.space_group_name_H-M   'P 1'
#
loop_
_entity.id
_entity.type
_entity.pdbx_description
1 polymer ?
#
loop_
_entity_poly.entity_id
_entity_poly.type
_entity_poly.pdbx_seq_one_letter_code
_entity_poly.pdbx_strand_id
1 'polypeptide(L)'
;PLVVRYNHWGYRPLVGENNTKVFKQLGVDIVELSTSFHVVRELMLESLKRRGDFCWHCHTGIYAGVMHMALKFDTPLIFWGESTAEYHSWYTFEEMEEVDEKRFNRLMNQGMTADDMFEFLGGRVERRDLWMFDYPKRKDLVKLKVQSICLGNYIEWNTKPQVEIIKRELGWQGQPVEGVPPQYDYEKIECTFQGMRDYAKFVKRGYGRTNHLATIDIRNGELDRDTALKLESEYDGKRPASIDWFLDILQITEDEFYDILEKHQVHPWKFDRAAVETGKPMPDMDRWDHTKLEGPVGPAKDANGKVVKYV
;
A
#
# COMPACT_ATOMS: atom_id res chain seq x y z
N PRO A 1 3.45 -20.60 14.58
CA PRO A 1 3.62 -19.13 14.57
C PRO A 1 2.27 -18.50 14.20
N LEU A 2 1.92 -17.35 14.77
CA LEU A 2 0.68 -16.64 14.43
C LEU A 2 0.94 -15.70 13.25
N VAL A 3 0.19 -15.86 12.16
CA VAL A 3 0.20 -14.91 11.04
C VAL A 3 -0.86 -13.84 11.31
N VAL A 4 -0.46 -12.58 11.33
CA VAL A 4 -1.37 -11.45 11.43
C VAL A 4 -1.34 -10.69 10.10
N ARG A 5 -2.51 -10.45 9.50
CA ARG A 5 -2.62 -9.68 8.26
C ARG A 5 -3.70 -8.60 8.36
N TYR A 6 -3.53 -7.54 7.59
CA TYR A 6 -4.53 -6.49 7.42
C TYR A 6 -5.19 -6.60 6.05
N ASN A 7 -6.51 -6.70 6.03
CA ASN A 7 -7.28 -6.73 4.80
C ASN A 7 -7.60 -5.29 4.36
N HIS A 8 -6.98 -4.88 3.26
CA HIS A 8 -7.15 -3.57 2.65
C HIS A 8 -8.28 -3.53 1.59
N TRP A 9 -9.13 -4.57 1.52
CA TRP A 9 -10.24 -4.73 0.56
C TRP A 9 -9.86 -4.76 -0.92
N GLY A 10 -8.57 -4.87 -1.22
CA GLY A 10 -8.05 -4.90 -2.58
C GLY A 10 -7.33 -6.19 -2.91
N TYR A 11 -7.54 -7.28 -2.17
CA TYR A 11 -6.83 -8.53 -2.44
C TYR A 11 -7.23 -9.11 -3.79
N ARG A 12 -6.26 -9.35 -4.67
CA ARG A 12 -6.50 -10.01 -5.96
C ARG A 12 -6.82 -11.50 -5.77
N PRO A 13 -7.73 -12.09 -6.58
CA PRO A 13 -8.20 -13.46 -6.38
C PRO A 13 -7.09 -14.52 -6.30
N LEU A 14 -6.11 -14.48 -7.20
CA LEU A 14 -4.99 -15.43 -7.21
C LEU A 14 -4.18 -15.38 -5.91
N VAL A 15 -4.02 -14.19 -5.32
CA VAL A 15 -3.30 -14.04 -4.05
C VAL A 15 -4.13 -14.63 -2.90
N GLY A 16 -5.45 -14.52 -2.93
CA GLY A 16 -6.33 -15.24 -2.00
C GLY A 16 -6.18 -16.76 -2.09
N GLU A 17 -6.09 -17.30 -3.30
CA GLU A 17 -5.87 -18.72 -3.56
C GLU A 17 -4.48 -19.18 -3.08
N ASN A 18 -3.42 -18.43 -3.43
CA ASN A 18 -2.06 -18.67 -2.95
C ASN A 18 -1.99 -18.66 -1.42
N ASN A 19 -2.53 -17.62 -0.77
CA ASN A 19 -2.57 -17.50 0.68
C ASN A 19 -3.23 -18.73 1.33
N THR A 20 -4.41 -19.12 0.84
CA THR A 20 -5.15 -20.27 1.38
C THR A 20 -4.34 -21.57 1.27
N LYS A 21 -3.69 -21.79 0.13
CA LYS A 21 -2.83 -22.95 -0.10
C LYS A 21 -1.61 -22.94 0.82
N VAL A 22 -0.89 -21.82 0.88
CA VAL A 22 0.35 -21.69 1.66
C VAL A 22 0.08 -21.83 3.15
N PHE A 23 -0.97 -21.19 3.67
CA PHE A 23 -1.30 -21.31 5.09
C PHE A 23 -1.61 -22.76 5.50
N LYS A 24 -2.29 -23.52 4.64
CA LYS A 24 -2.53 -24.96 4.86
C LYS A 24 -1.23 -25.78 4.86
N GLN A 25 -0.32 -25.50 3.94
CA GLN A 25 0.97 -26.18 3.86
C GLN A 25 1.86 -25.89 5.08
N LEU A 26 1.88 -24.64 5.54
CA LEU A 26 2.71 -24.20 6.67
C LEU A 26 2.10 -24.56 8.03
N GLY A 27 0.81 -24.90 8.09
CA GLY A 27 0.14 -25.28 9.33
C GLY A 27 0.11 -24.15 10.37
N VAL A 28 -0.24 -22.94 9.95
CA VAL A 28 -0.21 -21.74 10.79
C VAL A 28 -1.61 -21.23 11.14
N ASP A 29 -1.74 -20.67 12.34
CA ASP A 29 -2.92 -19.89 12.73
C ASP A 29 -2.88 -18.50 12.09
N ILE A 30 -4.05 -17.96 11.76
CA ILE A 30 -4.18 -16.67 11.06
C ILE A 30 -5.18 -15.78 11.79
N VAL A 31 -4.79 -14.52 12.01
CA VAL A 31 -5.69 -13.44 12.39
C VAL A 31 -5.72 -12.42 11.25
N GLU A 32 -6.90 -12.20 10.69
CA GLU A 32 -7.15 -11.13 9.72
C GLU A 32 -7.85 -9.95 10.41
N LEU A 33 -7.28 -8.76 10.23
CA LEU A 33 -7.86 -7.49 10.63
C LEU A 33 -8.54 -6.85 9.42
N SER A 34 -9.86 -6.79 9.45
CA SER A 34 -10.69 -6.21 8.39
C SER A 34 -11.46 -5.01 8.94
N THR A 35 -11.13 -3.81 8.47
CA THR A 35 -11.92 -2.59 8.79
C THR A 35 -13.15 -2.52 7.90
N SER A 36 -14.24 -1.87 8.31
CA SER A 36 -15.36 -1.59 7.41
C SER A 36 -14.88 -0.90 6.12
N PHE A 37 -15.33 -1.38 4.96
CA PHE A 37 -14.94 -0.75 3.69
C PHE A 37 -15.48 0.68 3.56
N HIS A 38 -16.61 1.00 4.20
CA HIS A 38 -17.12 2.38 4.28
C HIS A 38 -16.11 3.32 4.95
N VAL A 39 -15.49 2.88 6.05
CA VAL A 39 -14.44 3.64 6.75
C VAL A 39 -13.19 3.73 5.87
N VAL A 40 -12.79 2.62 5.22
CA VAL A 40 -11.62 2.61 4.33
C VAL A 40 -11.77 3.61 3.18
N ARG A 41 -12.94 3.72 2.56
CA ARG A 41 -13.20 4.69 1.48
C ARG A 41 -13.02 6.13 1.94
N GLU A 42 -13.50 6.47 3.13
CA GLU A 42 -13.30 7.79 3.74
C GLU A 42 -11.82 8.08 3.99
N LEU A 43 -11.09 7.10 4.55
CA LEU A 43 -9.66 7.21 4.80
C LEU A 43 -8.85 7.35 3.51
N MET A 44 -9.20 6.60 2.47
CA MET A 44 -8.58 6.67 1.16
C MET A 44 -8.76 8.06 0.55
N LEU A 45 -9.99 8.58 0.52
CA LEU A 45 -10.29 9.88 -0.07
C LEU A 45 -9.62 11.03 0.70
N GLU A 46 -9.72 11.03 2.03
CA GLU A 46 -9.14 12.10 2.86
C GLU A 46 -7.61 12.10 2.78
N SER A 47 -6.99 10.92 2.81
CA SER A 47 -5.54 10.80 2.64
C SER A 47 -5.08 11.23 1.24
N LEU A 48 -5.80 10.85 0.19
CA LEU A 48 -5.51 11.26 -1.17
C LEU A 48 -5.48 12.79 -1.29
N LYS A 49 -6.48 13.47 -0.72
CA LYS A 49 -6.56 14.94 -0.71
C LYS A 49 -5.36 15.58 -0.03
N ARG A 50 -4.94 15.05 1.12
CA ARG A 50 -3.91 15.66 1.98
C ARG A 50 -2.48 15.33 1.62
N ARG A 51 -2.24 14.13 1.10
CA ARG A 51 -0.88 13.60 0.85
C ARG A 51 -0.66 13.17 -0.61
N GLY A 52 -1.71 13.20 -1.42
CA GLY A 52 -1.68 12.62 -2.78
C GLY A 52 -1.47 11.11 -2.77
N ASP A 53 -1.75 10.43 -1.65
CA ASP A 53 -1.62 8.99 -1.46
C ASP A 53 -2.85 8.50 -0.69
N PHE A 54 -3.55 7.49 -1.22
CA PHE A 54 -4.78 6.95 -0.63
C PHE A 54 -4.53 5.78 0.34
N CYS A 55 -3.31 5.22 0.38
CA CYS A 55 -3.00 4.00 1.12
C CYS A 55 -2.68 4.24 2.61
N TRP A 56 -3.01 5.40 3.19
CA TRP A 56 -2.75 5.66 4.62
C TRP A 56 -3.33 4.58 5.51
N HIS A 57 -4.54 4.08 5.21
CA HIS A 57 -5.17 2.99 5.96
C HIS A 57 -4.38 1.68 5.85
N CYS A 58 -3.79 1.37 4.69
CA CYS A 58 -2.93 0.19 4.52
C CYS A 58 -1.70 0.29 5.42
N HIS A 59 -1.02 1.44 5.38
CA HIS A 59 0.22 1.67 6.13
C HIS A 59 -0.04 1.71 7.64
N THR A 60 -1.03 2.46 8.09
CA THR A 60 -1.31 2.53 9.53
C THR A 60 -1.96 1.25 10.05
N GLY A 61 -2.87 0.65 9.28
CA GLY A 61 -3.66 -0.52 9.70
C GLY A 61 -2.83 -1.78 9.90
N ILE A 62 -1.86 -2.05 9.02
CA ILE A 62 -0.96 -3.20 9.21
C ILE A 62 -0.04 -2.99 10.41
N TYR A 63 0.60 -1.83 10.53
CA TYR A 63 1.61 -1.61 11.56
C TYR A 63 0.99 -1.45 12.95
N ALA A 64 -0.04 -0.60 13.11
CA ALA A 64 -0.70 -0.44 14.41
C ALA A 64 -1.55 -1.67 14.77
N GLY A 65 -2.29 -2.23 13.82
CA GLY A 65 -3.12 -3.41 14.02
C GLY A 65 -2.34 -4.64 14.49
N VAL A 66 -1.17 -4.91 13.91
CA VAL A 66 -0.28 -6.01 14.37
C VAL A 66 0.19 -5.77 15.80
N MET A 67 0.54 -4.54 16.17
CA MET A 67 0.97 -4.22 17.54
C MET A 67 -0.18 -4.40 18.55
N HIS A 68 -1.43 -4.10 18.18
CA HIS A 68 -2.60 -4.43 19.00
C HIS A 68 -2.78 -5.93 19.18
N MET A 69 -2.53 -6.74 18.14
CA MET A 69 -2.62 -8.20 18.25
C MET A 69 -1.51 -8.76 19.13
N ALA A 70 -0.31 -8.20 19.06
CA ALA A 70 0.77 -8.58 19.98
C ALA A 70 0.36 -8.42 21.44
N LEU A 71 -0.26 -7.29 21.80
CA LEU A 71 -0.81 -7.06 23.14
C LEU A 71 -1.96 -8.01 23.47
N LYS A 72 -2.88 -8.25 22.53
CA LYS A 72 -4.07 -9.08 22.74
C LYS A 72 -3.76 -10.57 22.97
N PHE A 73 -2.70 -11.07 22.34
CA PHE A 73 -2.27 -12.46 22.41
C PHE A 73 -1.01 -12.65 23.28
N ASP A 74 -0.62 -11.64 24.08
CA ASP A 74 0.58 -11.66 24.92
C ASP A 74 1.83 -12.15 24.15
N THR A 75 1.99 -11.69 22.90
CA THR A 75 3.05 -12.11 21.99
C THR A 75 4.17 -11.07 21.97
N PRO A 76 5.32 -11.30 22.63
CA PRO A 76 6.37 -10.30 22.76
C PRO A 76 7.32 -10.23 21.56
N LEU A 77 7.25 -11.13 20.58
CA LEU A 77 8.17 -11.14 19.44
C LEU A 77 7.40 -11.09 18.12
N ILE A 78 7.72 -10.09 17.30
CA ILE A 78 7.09 -9.84 16.01
C ILE A 78 8.19 -9.82 14.94
N PHE A 79 7.97 -10.60 13.89
CA PHE A 79 8.83 -10.62 12.71
C PHE A 79 8.16 -9.91 11.55
N TRP A 80 8.89 -8.98 10.96
CA TRP A 80 8.59 -8.34 9.68
C TRP A 80 9.56 -8.87 8.63
N GLY A 81 9.23 -8.71 7.35
CA GLY A 81 10.13 -9.12 6.26
C GLY A 81 11.31 -8.16 6.10
N GLU A 82 11.13 -7.19 5.22
CA GLU A 82 12.18 -6.28 4.77
C GLU A 82 12.42 -5.12 5.73
N SER A 83 13.69 -4.69 5.83
CA SER A 83 14.11 -3.43 6.45
C SER A 83 13.75 -2.24 5.57
N THR A 84 13.57 -1.04 6.15
CA THR A 84 13.33 0.16 5.33
C THR A 84 14.58 0.69 4.64
N ALA A 85 15.77 0.16 4.95
CA ALA A 85 17.06 0.62 4.41
C ALA A 85 17.15 0.56 2.87
N GLU A 86 16.43 -0.36 2.23
CA GLU A 86 16.38 -0.44 0.75
C GLU A 86 15.62 0.74 0.13
N TYR A 87 14.59 1.23 0.82
CA TYR A 87 13.63 2.18 0.26
C TYR A 87 13.70 3.59 0.86
N HIS A 88 14.39 3.75 2.00
CA HIS A 88 14.43 4.98 2.75
C HIS A 88 15.84 5.28 3.25
N SER A 89 16.19 6.56 3.24
CA SER A 89 17.49 7.05 3.75
C SER A 89 17.54 7.22 5.28
N TRP A 90 16.50 6.81 6.00
CA TRP A 90 16.41 6.99 7.46
C TRP A 90 17.15 5.92 8.25
N TYR A 91 17.45 4.80 7.61
CA TYR A 91 18.16 3.66 8.17
C TYR A 91 19.15 3.15 7.14
N THR A 92 20.24 2.54 7.60
CA THR A 92 21.20 1.83 6.76
C THR A 92 21.12 0.32 7.03
N PHE A 93 21.68 -0.50 6.14
CA PHE A 93 21.79 -1.93 6.36
C PHE A 93 22.70 -2.31 7.55
N GLU A 94 23.46 -1.35 8.09
CA GLU A 94 24.30 -1.54 9.27
C GLU A 94 23.53 -1.33 10.58
N GLU A 95 22.35 -0.71 10.52
CA GLU A 95 21.51 -0.43 11.67
C GLU A 95 20.48 -1.55 11.88
N MET A 96 20.41 -2.07 13.10
CA MET A 96 19.34 -2.98 13.53
C MET A 96 18.03 -2.21 13.71
N GLU A 97 17.32 -1.97 12.62
CA GLU A 97 16.04 -1.27 12.63
C GLU A 97 14.98 -2.06 13.41
N GLU A 98 14.35 -1.40 14.40
CA GLU A 98 13.15 -1.90 15.07
C GLU A 98 11.89 -1.23 14.50
N VAL A 99 10.79 -1.99 14.50
CA VAL A 99 9.48 -1.51 14.08
C VAL A 99 8.69 -0.99 15.28
N ASP A 100 9.08 0.20 15.72
CA ASP A 100 8.57 0.87 16.91
C ASP A 100 7.64 2.06 16.59
N GLU A 101 7.16 2.73 17.64
CA GLU A 101 6.30 3.92 17.54
C GLU A 101 7.00 5.07 16.78
N LYS A 102 8.32 5.20 16.93
CA LYS A 102 9.10 6.25 16.24
C LYS A 102 9.11 6.02 14.74
N ARG A 103 9.35 4.78 14.29
CA ARG A 103 9.27 4.40 12.86
C ARG A 103 7.86 4.58 12.34
N PHE A 104 6.84 4.16 13.11
CA PHE A 104 5.43 4.33 12.74
C PHE A 104 5.10 5.80 12.44
N ASN A 105 5.44 6.70 13.36
CA ASN A 105 5.18 8.14 13.24
C ASN A 105 6.04 8.83 12.17
N ARG A 106 7.21 8.29 11.85
CA ARG A 106 8.10 8.85 10.82
C ARG A 106 7.71 8.42 9.41
N LEU A 107 7.30 7.16 9.22
CA LEU A 107 7.18 6.54 7.89
C LEU A 107 5.76 6.08 7.55
N MET A 108 5.01 5.56 8.52
CA MET A 108 3.78 4.82 8.22
C MET A 108 2.54 5.69 8.27
N ASN A 109 2.45 6.59 9.24
CA ASN A 109 1.28 7.46 9.40
C ASN A 109 1.27 8.66 8.43
N GLN A 110 2.30 8.83 7.60
CA GLN A 110 2.45 9.94 6.65
C GLN A 110 2.28 11.33 7.31
N GLY A 111 2.69 11.48 8.57
CA GLY A 111 2.51 12.70 9.36
C GLY A 111 1.05 13.03 9.70
N MET A 112 0.15 12.03 9.73
CA MET A 112 -1.23 12.16 10.18
C MET A 112 -1.54 11.02 11.15
N THR A 113 -1.79 11.34 12.40
CA THR A 113 -2.23 10.39 13.41
C THR A 113 -3.68 9.96 13.17
N ALA A 114 -4.14 8.94 13.89
CA ALA A 114 -5.56 8.57 13.89
C ALA A 114 -6.44 9.71 14.46
N ASP A 115 -5.91 10.54 15.35
CA ASP A 115 -6.58 11.74 15.88
C ASP A 115 -6.76 12.79 14.78
N ASP A 116 -5.68 13.12 14.07
CA ASP A 116 -5.71 14.07 12.96
C ASP A 116 -6.73 13.61 11.91
N MET A 117 -6.66 12.33 11.53
CA MET A 117 -7.59 11.75 10.56
C MET A 117 -9.05 11.81 11.05
N PHE A 118 -9.31 11.53 12.33
CA PHE A 118 -10.64 11.65 12.92
C PHE A 118 -11.18 13.09 12.81
N GLU A 119 -10.37 14.08 13.15
CA GLU A 119 -10.73 15.49 13.05
C GLU A 119 -11.01 15.89 11.59
N PHE A 120 -10.15 15.47 10.66
CA PHE A 120 -10.29 15.76 9.23
C PHE A 120 -11.55 15.15 8.62
N LEU A 121 -11.99 14.00 9.13
CA LEU A 121 -13.21 13.35 8.67
C LEU A 121 -14.47 14.02 9.21
N GLY A 122 -14.39 14.85 10.26
CA GLY A 122 -15.47 15.72 10.71
C GLY A 122 -16.78 14.98 11.03
N GLY A 123 -16.68 13.79 11.62
CA GLY A 123 -17.85 12.95 11.99
C GLY A 123 -18.35 11.99 10.91
N ARG A 124 -17.66 11.88 9.75
CA ARG A 124 -17.96 10.86 8.73
C ARG A 124 -17.64 9.42 9.18
N VAL A 125 -16.81 9.27 10.21
CA VAL A 125 -16.49 7.99 10.85
C VAL A 125 -16.53 8.14 12.37
N GLU A 126 -16.82 7.05 13.07
CA GLU A 126 -16.79 7.05 14.54
C GLU A 126 -15.36 6.86 15.03
N ARG A 127 -15.00 7.48 16.17
CA ARG A 127 -13.65 7.35 16.73
C ARG A 127 -13.27 5.90 17.01
N ARG A 128 -14.24 5.08 17.45
CA ARG A 128 -14.03 3.65 17.70
C ARG A 128 -13.60 2.89 16.46
N ASP A 129 -13.93 3.35 15.26
CA ASP A 129 -13.63 2.64 14.02
C ASP A 129 -12.15 2.80 13.61
N LEU A 130 -11.45 3.77 14.22
CA LEU A 130 -10.07 4.08 13.91
C LEU A 130 -9.04 3.36 14.81
N TRP A 131 -9.50 2.51 15.72
CA TRP A 131 -8.63 1.85 16.70
C TRP A 131 -7.48 1.05 16.08
N MET A 132 -7.67 0.47 14.89
CA MET A 132 -6.65 -0.30 14.17
C MET A 132 -5.54 0.56 13.55
N PHE A 133 -5.79 1.86 13.39
CA PHE A 133 -4.84 2.81 12.82
C PHE A 133 -4.15 3.64 13.90
N ASP A 134 -4.65 3.58 15.14
CA ASP A 134 -4.07 4.23 16.30
C ASP A 134 -3.03 3.31 16.95
N TYR A 135 -1.80 3.79 17.11
CA TYR A 135 -0.72 2.96 17.62
C TYR A 135 -0.93 2.67 19.12
N PRO A 136 -0.72 1.43 19.61
CA PRO A 136 -0.92 1.11 21.01
C PRO A 136 -0.05 1.96 21.93
N LYS A 137 -0.53 2.20 23.16
CA LYS A 137 0.22 3.00 24.14
C LYS A 137 1.55 2.33 24.45
N ARG A 138 2.64 3.11 24.34
CA ARG A 138 4.00 2.64 24.61
C ARG A 138 4.17 1.91 25.94
N LYS A 139 3.49 2.35 27.00
CA LYS A 139 3.55 1.71 28.33
C LYS A 139 3.14 0.23 28.30
N ASP A 140 2.18 -0.12 27.45
CA ASP A 140 1.62 -1.47 27.37
C ASP A 140 2.60 -2.37 26.58
N LEU A 141 3.18 -1.84 25.50
CA LEU A 141 4.22 -2.52 24.72
C LEU A 141 5.50 -2.76 25.56
N VAL A 142 5.91 -1.78 26.36
CA VAL A 142 7.05 -1.91 27.28
C VAL A 142 6.78 -2.95 28.37
N LYS A 143 5.55 -2.99 28.91
CA LYS A 143 5.16 -3.98 29.93
C LYS A 143 5.25 -5.41 29.37
N LEU A 144 4.79 -5.62 28.14
CA LEU A 144 4.88 -6.92 27.46
C LEU A 144 6.31 -7.22 26.94
N LYS A 145 7.19 -6.21 26.91
CA LYS A 145 8.56 -6.28 26.35
C LYS A 145 8.54 -6.68 24.88
N VAL A 146 7.67 -6.04 24.10
CA VAL A 146 7.56 -6.31 22.66
C VAL A 146 8.87 -5.98 21.95
N GLN A 147 9.38 -6.95 21.20
CA GLN A 147 10.46 -6.84 20.24
C GLN A 147 9.88 -6.99 18.84
N SER A 148 10.06 -5.97 18.02
CA SER A 148 9.45 -5.86 16.70
C SER A 148 10.57 -5.64 15.69
N ILE A 149 10.94 -6.69 14.97
CA ILE A 149 12.21 -6.73 14.22
C ILE A 149 11.99 -7.11 12.75
N CYS A 150 12.84 -6.58 11.87
CA CYS A 150 12.89 -7.00 10.46
C CYS A 150 13.83 -8.20 10.29
N LEU A 151 13.36 -9.25 9.62
CA LEU A 151 14.17 -10.44 9.32
C LEU A 151 15.38 -10.08 8.44
N GLY A 152 15.22 -9.12 7.53
CA GLY A 152 16.30 -8.60 6.68
C GLY A 152 17.48 -7.96 7.43
N ASN A 153 17.37 -7.72 8.74
CA ASN A 153 18.51 -7.28 9.55
C ASN A 153 19.45 -8.43 9.94
N TYR A 154 18.99 -9.69 9.82
CA TYR A 154 19.71 -10.88 10.28
C TYR A 154 20.12 -11.80 9.14
N ILE A 155 19.47 -11.67 7.98
CA ILE A 155 19.81 -12.37 6.76
C ILE A 155 19.89 -11.37 5.61
N GLU A 156 20.76 -11.63 4.64
CA GLU A 156 20.80 -10.82 3.43
C GLU A 156 19.43 -10.88 2.73
N TRP A 157 18.80 -9.72 2.59
CA TRP A 157 17.49 -9.62 2.00
C TRP A 157 17.60 -9.43 0.48
N ASN A 158 17.28 -10.49 -0.27
CA ASN A 158 17.20 -10.43 -1.74
C ASN A 158 15.88 -11.05 -2.22
N THR A 159 15.03 -10.23 -2.80
CA THR A 159 13.67 -10.60 -3.19
C THR A 159 13.65 -11.70 -4.27
N LYS A 160 14.54 -11.67 -5.26
CA LYS A 160 14.49 -12.63 -6.39
C LYS A 160 14.74 -14.09 -5.94
N PRO A 161 15.83 -14.41 -5.21
CA PRO A 161 16.02 -15.75 -4.65
C PRO A 161 14.89 -16.17 -3.70
N GLN A 162 14.37 -15.25 -2.88
CA GLN A 162 13.27 -15.55 -1.96
C GLN A 162 11.98 -15.92 -2.70
N VAL A 163 11.65 -15.19 -3.77
CA VAL A 163 10.52 -15.50 -4.66
C VAL A 163 10.71 -16.88 -5.28
N GLU A 164 11.90 -17.22 -5.77
CA GLU A 164 12.17 -18.55 -6.34
C GLU A 164 12.00 -19.67 -5.31
N ILE A 165 12.41 -19.46 -4.06
CA ILE A 165 12.16 -20.40 -2.96
C ILE A 165 10.65 -20.61 -2.76
N ILE A 166 9.88 -19.52 -2.64
CA ILE A 166 8.44 -19.57 -2.38
C ILE A 166 7.67 -20.19 -3.55
N LYS A 167 8.05 -19.89 -4.80
CA LYS A 167 7.49 -20.54 -6.01
C LYS A 167 7.78 -22.04 -6.00
N ARG A 168 9.03 -22.44 -5.77
CA ARG A 168 9.46 -23.85 -5.80
C ARG A 168 8.85 -24.68 -4.67
N GLU A 169 8.88 -24.17 -3.45
CA GLU A 169 8.56 -24.97 -2.25
C GLU A 169 7.09 -24.90 -1.88
N LEU A 170 6.44 -23.76 -2.11
CA LEU A 170 5.04 -23.51 -1.73
C LEU A 170 4.11 -23.44 -2.94
N GLY A 171 4.65 -23.57 -4.16
CA GLY A 171 3.90 -23.51 -5.40
C GLY A 171 3.25 -22.15 -5.65
N TRP A 172 3.80 -21.07 -5.09
CA TRP A 172 3.27 -19.72 -5.24
C TRP A 172 3.25 -19.31 -6.71
N GLN A 173 2.16 -18.68 -7.13
CA GLN A 173 2.00 -18.21 -8.51
C GLN A 173 2.09 -16.69 -8.58
N GLY A 174 2.97 -16.20 -9.45
CA GLY A 174 3.06 -14.78 -9.79
C GLY A 174 1.95 -14.34 -10.75
N GLN A 175 1.79 -13.03 -10.90
CA GLN A 175 0.84 -12.44 -11.86
C GLN A 175 1.27 -11.03 -12.27
N PRO A 176 0.88 -10.56 -13.46
CA PRO A 176 1.18 -9.20 -13.90
C PRO A 176 0.49 -8.15 -13.02
N VAL A 177 1.12 -6.98 -12.92
CA VAL A 177 0.60 -5.78 -12.26
C VAL A 177 0.71 -4.60 -13.23
N GLU A 178 -0.24 -3.69 -13.18
CA GLU A 178 -0.26 -2.50 -14.05
C GLU A 178 1.00 -1.66 -13.86
N GLY A 179 1.64 -1.30 -14.96
CA GLY A 179 2.87 -0.51 -14.94
C GLY A 179 4.09 -1.24 -14.35
N VAL A 180 4.03 -2.57 -14.25
CA VAL A 180 5.14 -3.42 -13.80
C VAL A 180 5.53 -4.39 -14.92
N PRO A 181 6.82 -4.47 -15.29
CA PRO A 181 7.27 -5.39 -16.33
C PRO A 181 7.05 -6.87 -15.95
N PRO A 182 6.79 -7.76 -16.93
CA PRO A 182 6.45 -9.16 -16.67
C PRO A 182 7.51 -9.96 -15.89
N GLN A 183 8.78 -9.57 -15.95
CA GLN A 183 9.84 -10.24 -15.18
C GLN A 183 9.75 -10.00 -13.67
N TYR A 184 8.91 -9.07 -13.21
CA TYR A 184 8.64 -8.79 -11.81
C TYR A 184 7.24 -9.29 -11.39
N ASP A 185 6.87 -10.50 -11.84
CA ASP A 185 5.57 -11.15 -11.57
C ASP A 185 5.27 -11.44 -10.09
N TYR A 186 6.13 -10.99 -9.18
CA TYR A 186 6.01 -11.10 -7.73
C TYR A 186 5.79 -9.75 -7.04
N GLU A 187 6.03 -8.63 -7.74
CA GLU A 187 6.00 -7.31 -7.14
C GLU A 187 4.56 -6.82 -6.99
N LYS A 188 4.14 -6.60 -5.75
CA LYS A 188 2.85 -5.95 -5.41
C LYS A 188 1.61 -6.61 -6.01
N ILE A 189 1.69 -7.92 -6.25
CA ILE A 189 0.62 -8.70 -6.86
C ILE A 189 -0.62 -8.82 -5.99
N GLU A 190 -0.55 -8.48 -4.70
CA GLU A 190 -1.65 -8.59 -3.77
C GLU A 190 -2.76 -7.58 -4.01
N CYS A 191 -2.46 -6.38 -4.54
CA CYS A 191 -3.37 -5.24 -4.47
C CYS A 191 -3.94 -4.86 -5.83
N THR A 192 -5.28 -4.80 -5.94
CA THR A 192 -6.00 -4.27 -7.11
C THR A 192 -5.71 -2.78 -7.37
N PHE A 193 -5.37 -2.02 -6.33
CA PHE A 193 -5.07 -0.59 -6.42
C PHE A 193 -3.59 -0.27 -6.66
N GLN A 194 -2.74 -1.28 -6.90
CA GLN A 194 -1.31 -1.03 -7.05
C GLN A 194 -1.00 -0.11 -8.23
N GLY A 195 -1.66 -0.32 -9.38
CA GLY A 195 -1.54 0.54 -10.55
C GLY A 195 -1.87 2.00 -10.23
N MET A 196 -2.94 2.24 -9.47
CA MET A 196 -3.32 3.57 -9.01
C MET A 196 -2.28 4.23 -8.11
N ARG A 197 -1.66 3.47 -7.20
CA ARG A 197 -0.63 4.01 -6.31
C ARG A 197 0.60 4.46 -7.08
N ASP A 198 1.08 3.63 -8.00
CA ASP A 198 2.26 3.95 -8.80
C ASP A 198 1.96 5.01 -9.86
N TYR A 199 0.74 5.03 -10.42
CA TYR A 199 0.29 6.10 -11.31
C TYR A 199 0.19 7.45 -10.59
N ALA A 200 -0.40 7.51 -9.40
CA ALA A 200 -0.44 8.73 -8.60
C ALA A 200 0.97 9.24 -8.24
N LYS A 201 1.92 8.32 -8.01
CA LYS A 201 3.34 8.66 -7.84
C LYS A 201 3.92 9.26 -9.12
N PHE A 202 3.64 8.66 -10.28
CA PHE A 202 4.10 9.16 -11.57
C PHE A 202 3.55 10.57 -11.87
N VAL A 203 2.25 10.79 -11.68
CA VAL A 203 1.64 12.13 -11.84
C VAL A 203 2.36 13.18 -11.00
N LYS A 204 2.72 12.85 -9.75
CA LYS A 204 3.38 13.78 -8.83
C LYS A 204 4.87 13.96 -9.09
N ARG A 205 5.57 12.94 -9.59
CA ARG A 205 7.05 12.87 -9.53
C ARG A 205 7.75 12.44 -10.82
N GLY A 206 7.03 11.97 -11.83
CA GLY A 206 7.56 11.58 -13.14
C GLY A 206 8.17 10.18 -13.23
N TYR A 207 8.02 9.33 -12.21
CA TYR A 207 8.50 7.94 -12.24
C TYR A 207 7.58 7.00 -11.45
N GLY A 208 7.48 5.76 -11.89
CA GLY A 208 6.58 4.74 -11.35
C GLY A 208 7.31 3.66 -10.57
N ARG A 209 6.87 2.42 -10.76
CA ARG A 209 7.43 1.22 -10.14
C ARG A 209 8.57 0.64 -10.96
N THR A 210 8.47 0.72 -12.28
CA THR A 210 9.46 0.15 -13.18
C THR A 210 10.82 0.81 -12.97
N ASN A 211 10.86 2.14 -12.94
CA ASN A 211 12.08 2.88 -12.63
C ASN A 211 12.70 2.47 -11.29
N HIS A 212 11.85 2.25 -10.27
CA HIS A 212 12.30 1.84 -8.95
C HIS A 212 12.96 0.46 -8.96
N LEU A 213 12.28 -0.55 -9.51
CA LEU A 213 12.79 -1.92 -9.60
C LEU A 213 14.05 -1.99 -10.46
N ALA A 214 14.05 -1.29 -11.60
CA ALA A 214 15.19 -1.26 -12.50
C ALA A 214 16.42 -0.61 -11.85
N THR A 215 16.23 0.39 -10.98
CA THR A 215 17.35 1.00 -10.23
C THR A 215 17.97 0.03 -9.24
N ILE A 216 17.16 -0.78 -8.55
CA ILE A 216 17.64 -1.85 -7.66
C ILE A 216 18.46 -2.86 -8.45
N ASP A 217 17.94 -3.32 -9.59
CA ASP A 217 18.62 -4.30 -10.44
C ASP A 217 19.92 -3.75 -11.05
N ILE A 218 19.98 -2.47 -11.43
CA ILE A 218 21.23 -1.83 -11.86
C ILE A 218 22.25 -1.83 -10.73
N ARG A 219 21.84 -1.48 -9.50
CA ARG A 219 22.75 -1.44 -8.35
C ARG A 219 23.28 -2.83 -7.99
N ASN A 220 22.47 -3.87 -8.22
CA ASN A 220 22.85 -5.26 -8.04
C ASN A 220 23.65 -5.85 -9.24
N GLY A 221 23.82 -5.09 -10.32
CA GLY A 221 24.52 -5.54 -11.53
C GLY A 221 23.73 -6.54 -12.38
N GLU A 222 22.42 -6.62 -12.19
CA GLU A 222 21.52 -7.57 -12.87
C GLU A 222 20.85 -6.98 -14.11
N LEU A 223 20.88 -5.66 -14.27
CA LEU A 223 20.27 -4.93 -15.38
C LEU A 223 21.18 -3.78 -15.83
N ASP A 224 21.33 -3.60 -17.15
CA ASP A 224 22.04 -2.44 -17.69
C ASP A 224 21.11 -1.23 -17.82
N ARG A 225 21.72 -0.03 -17.87
CA ARG A 225 20.98 1.24 -17.91
C ARG A 225 20.12 1.39 -19.17
N ASP A 226 20.57 0.90 -20.32
CA ASP A 226 19.83 1.09 -21.59
C ASP A 226 18.58 0.22 -21.60
N THR A 227 18.66 -1.00 -21.08
CA THR A 227 17.50 -1.87 -20.88
C THR A 227 16.54 -1.28 -19.85
N ALA A 228 17.05 -0.74 -18.74
CA ALA A 228 16.22 -0.07 -17.72
C ALA A 228 15.41 1.11 -18.28
N LEU A 229 16.03 1.98 -19.09
CA LEU A 229 15.36 3.13 -19.70
C LEU A 229 14.26 2.70 -20.68
N LYS A 230 14.46 1.60 -21.42
CA LYS A 230 13.42 1.04 -22.29
C LYS A 230 12.22 0.54 -21.49
N LEU A 231 12.48 -0.18 -20.40
CA LEU A 231 11.42 -0.66 -19.49
C LEU A 231 10.65 0.51 -18.88
N GLU A 232 11.35 1.53 -18.37
CA GLU A 232 10.71 2.73 -17.81
C GLU A 232 9.79 3.40 -18.84
N SER A 233 10.30 3.63 -20.05
CA SER A 233 9.51 4.23 -21.13
C SER A 233 8.32 3.38 -21.57
N GLU A 234 8.40 2.05 -21.43
CA GLU A 234 7.33 1.15 -21.84
C GLU A 234 6.26 0.96 -20.76
N TYR A 235 6.59 1.02 -19.48
CA TYR A 235 5.69 0.59 -18.40
C TYR A 235 5.26 1.72 -17.46
N ASP A 236 6.15 2.67 -17.13
CA ASP A 236 5.79 3.73 -16.17
C ASP A 236 4.85 4.77 -16.81
N GLY A 237 3.97 5.33 -15.99
CA GLY A 237 3.14 6.48 -16.38
C GLY A 237 1.94 6.20 -17.30
N LYS A 238 1.67 4.94 -17.63
CA LYS A 238 0.44 4.55 -18.33
C LYS A 238 -0.78 4.71 -17.43
N ARG A 239 -1.88 5.25 -17.96
CA ARG A 239 -3.18 5.31 -17.26
C ARG A 239 -3.61 3.87 -16.93
N PRO A 240 -3.67 3.48 -15.65
CA PRO A 240 -4.07 2.12 -15.29
C PRO A 240 -5.55 1.92 -15.62
N ALA A 241 -5.93 0.73 -16.07
CA ALA A 241 -7.33 0.35 -16.24
C ALA A 241 -8.06 0.26 -14.89
N SER A 242 -7.35 0.07 -13.77
CA SER A 242 -7.94 0.12 -12.42
C SER A 242 -8.45 1.50 -11.99
N ILE A 243 -8.13 2.57 -12.74
CA ILE A 243 -8.57 3.93 -12.40
C ILE A 243 -10.09 4.06 -12.39
N ASP A 244 -10.79 3.47 -13.36
CA ASP A 244 -12.24 3.61 -13.46
C ASP A 244 -12.92 2.97 -12.24
N TRP A 245 -12.40 1.81 -11.82
CA TRP A 245 -12.83 1.15 -10.58
C TRP A 245 -12.50 1.96 -9.33
N PHE A 246 -11.29 2.52 -9.24
CA PHE A 246 -10.87 3.34 -8.10
C PHE A 246 -11.71 4.62 -7.95
N LEU A 247 -12.01 5.29 -9.06
CA LEU A 247 -12.82 6.51 -9.10
C LEU A 247 -14.26 6.22 -8.66
N ASP A 248 -14.84 5.08 -9.07
CA ASP A 248 -16.16 4.63 -8.62
C ASP A 248 -16.20 4.39 -7.11
N ILE A 249 -15.19 3.70 -6.55
CA ILE A 249 -15.07 3.47 -5.11
C ILE A 249 -15.03 4.79 -4.34
N LEU A 250 -14.24 5.77 -4.78
CA LEU A 250 -14.11 7.05 -4.10
C LEU A 250 -15.19 8.07 -4.48
N GLN A 251 -16.04 7.74 -5.46
CA GLN A 251 -17.07 8.61 -6.01
C GLN A 251 -16.54 9.99 -6.41
N ILE A 252 -15.38 10.02 -7.05
CA ILE A 252 -14.77 11.24 -7.61
C ILE A 252 -14.61 11.10 -9.12
N THR A 253 -14.62 12.21 -9.83
CA THR A 253 -14.31 12.20 -11.26
C THR A 253 -12.79 12.09 -11.48
N GLU A 254 -12.40 11.70 -12.68
CA GLU A 254 -10.99 11.67 -13.06
C GLU A 254 -10.36 13.08 -13.02
N ASP A 255 -11.13 14.12 -13.34
CA ASP A 255 -10.68 15.50 -13.23
C ASP A 255 -10.44 15.89 -11.77
N GLU A 256 -11.34 15.54 -10.85
CA GLU A 256 -11.14 15.75 -9.41
C GLU A 256 -9.88 15.01 -8.90
N PHE A 257 -9.61 13.82 -9.42
CA PHE A 257 -8.39 13.07 -9.09
C PHE A 257 -7.12 13.81 -9.52
N TYR A 258 -7.06 14.30 -10.76
CA TYR A 258 -5.91 15.09 -11.23
C TYR A 258 -5.77 16.43 -10.49
N ASP A 259 -6.87 17.13 -10.24
CA ASP A 259 -6.88 18.39 -9.46
C ASP A 259 -6.33 18.21 -8.04
N ILE A 260 -6.56 17.03 -7.44
CA ILE A 260 -5.95 16.67 -6.15
C ILE A 260 -4.45 16.47 -6.32
N LEU A 261 -4.03 15.63 -7.27
CA LEU A 261 -2.62 15.26 -7.43
C LEU A 261 -1.72 16.39 -7.94
N GLU A 262 -2.25 17.32 -8.74
CA GLU A 262 -1.50 18.48 -9.24
C GLU A 262 -0.93 19.32 -8.10
N LYS A 263 -1.68 19.47 -7.00
CA LYS A 263 -1.25 20.20 -5.79
C LYS A 263 -0.07 19.52 -5.07
N HIS A 264 0.18 18.26 -5.36
CA HIS A 264 1.25 17.45 -4.77
C HIS A 264 2.41 17.18 -5.74
N GLN A 265 2.43 17.83 -6.91
CA GLN A 265 3.54 17.72 -7.85
C GLN A 265 4.83 18.30 -7.26
N VAL A 266 5.95 17.64 -7.55
CA VAL A 266 7.28 18.01 -7.06
C VAL A 266 8.08 18.63 -8.19
N HIS A 267 8.44 19.91 -8.06
CA HIS A 267 9.32 20.61 -9.01
C HIS A 267 10.67 19.87 -9.18
N PRO A 268 11.25 19.77 -10.40
CA PRO A 268 10.85 20.46 -11.64
C PRO A 268 9.84 19.70 -12.50
N TRP A 269 9.35 18.54 -12.06
CA TRP A 269 8.39 17.75 -12.82
C TRP A 269 7.10 18.53 -13.08
N LYS A 270 6.58 18.39 -14.30
CA LYS A 270 5.25 18.86 -14.69
C LYS A 270 4.56 17.75 -15.44
N PHE A 271 3.45 17.28 -14.90
CA PHE A 271 2.66 16.24 -15.53
C PHE A 271 1.94 16.77 -16.78
N ASP A 272 2.06 16.04 -17.89
CA ASP A 272 1.28 16.29 -19.10
C ASP A 272 0.24 15.18 -19.29
N ARG A 273 -1.02 15.51 -18.99
CA ARG A 273 -2.15 14.58 -19.14
C ARG A 273 -2.40 14.19 -20.60
N ALA A 274 -2.09 15.06 -21.56
CA ALA A 274 -2.34 14.79 -22.98
C ALA A 274 -1.39 13.74 -23.57
N ALA A 275 -0.23 13.54 -22.94
CA ALA A 275 0.78 12.56 -23.34
C ALA A 275 0.55 11.16 -22.73
N VAL A 276 -0.50 10.96 -21.93
CA VAL A 276 -0.73 9.70 -21.20
C VAL A 276 -1.29 8.64 -22.14
N GLU A 277 -0.56 7.54 -22.27
CA GLU A 277 -1.05 6.33 -22.92
C GLU A 277 -1.90 5.48 -21.96
N THR A 278 -2.90 4.78 -22.48
CA THR A 278 -3.72 3.86 -21.69
C THR A 278 -3.03 2.51 -21.53
N GLY A 279 -2.91 2.04 -20.29
CA GLY A 279 -2.38 0.73 -19.95
C GLY A 279 -3.34 -0.41 -20.31
N LYS A 280 -2.81 -1.63 -20.38
CA LYS A 280 -3.63 -2.83 -20.60
C LYS A 280 -4.37 -3.22 -19.32
N PRO A 281 -5.62 -3.71 -19.41
CA PRO A 281 -6.30 -4.30 -18.25
C PRO A 281 -5.56 -5.52 -17.73
N MET A 282 -5.70 -5.79 -16.43
CA MET A 282 -5.14 -7.01 -15.84
C MET A 282 -5.98 -8.23 -16.20
N PRO A 283 -5.34 -9.41 -16.36
CA PRO A 283 -6.05 -10.63 -16.78
C PRO A 283 -7.14 -11.12 -15.82
N ASP A 284 -7.15 -10.64 -14.57
CA ASP A 284 -8.08 -11.04 -13.50
C ASP A 284 -9.07 -9.93 -13.13
N MET A 285 -9.10 -8.80 -13.86
CA MET A 285 -9.99 -7.67 -13.54
C MET A 285 -11.47 -8.05 -13.53
N ASP A 286 -11.89 -8.98 -14.38
CA ASP A 286 -13.25 -9.52 -14.43
C ASP A 286 -13.64 -10.30 -13.16
N ARG A 287 -12.66 -10.72 -12.37
CA ARG A 287 -12.82 -11.44 -11.11
C ARG A 287 -12.67 -10.52 -9.89
N TRP A 288 -12.44 -9.23 -10.08
CA TRP A 288 -12.35 -8.29 -8.96
C TRP A 288 -13.72 -8.08 -8.32
N ASP A 289 -13.72 -7.73 -7.03
CA ASP A 289 -14.94 -7.47 -6.28
C ASP A 289 -15.56 -6.14 -6.71
N HIS A 290 -16.67 -6.19 -7.45
CA HIS A 290 -17.46 -5.03 -7.89
C HIS A 290 -18.76 -4.85 -7.08
N THR A 291 -18.74 -5.24 -5.80
CA THR A 291 -19.87 -5.04 -4.90
C THR A 291 -20.35 -3.58 -4.96
N LYS A 292 -21.63 -3.39 -5.27
CA LYS A 292 -22.23 -2.06 -5.40
C LYS A 292 -22.28 -1.35 -4.04
N LEU A 293 -21.74 -0.14 -3.98
CA LEU A 293 -21.63 0.65 -2.75
C LEU A 293 -22.65 1.79 -2.76
N GLU A 294 -23.68 1.70 -1.91
CA GLU A 294 -24.79 2.68 -1.91
C GLU A 294 -24.55 3.88 -0.97
N GLY A 295 -23.55 3.82 -0.09
CA GLY A 295 -23.18 4.92 0.82
C GLY A 295 -22.31 5.98 0.15
N PRO A 296 -22.58 7.28 0.36
CA PRO A 296 -21.74 8.37 -0.14
C PRO A 296 -20.35 8.33 0.48
N VAL A 297 -19.36 8.91 -0.21
CA VAL A 297 -18.00 9.10 0.33
C VAL A 297 -17.62 10.57 0.27
N GLY A 298 -16.99 11.03 1.35
CA GLY A 298 -16.57 12.41 1.53
C GLY A 298 -17.71 13.33 2.01
N PRO A 299 -17.46 14.65 2.06
CA PRO A 299 -18.47 15.60 2.49
C PRO A 299 -19.67 15.63 1.54
N ALA A 300 -20.82 16.07 2.06
CA ALA A 300 -22.04 16.19 1.26
C ALA A 300 -21.80 17.06 0.01
N LYS A 301 -22.22 16.53 -1.15
CA LYS A 301 -22.21 17.25 -2.42
C LYS A 301 -23.51 18.05 -2.55
N ASP A 302 -23.42 19.26 -3.12
CA ASP A 302 -24.58 20.07 -3.45
C ASP A 302 -25.35 19.48 -4.65
N ALA A 303 -26.47 20.12 -5.02
CA ALA A 303 -27.31 19.68 -6.13
C ALA A 303 -26.60 19.67 -7.50
N ASN A 304 -25.44 20.33 -7.63
CA ASN A 304 -24.61 20.34 -8.83
C ASN A 304 -23.42 19.37 -8.72
N GLY A 305 -23.39 18.52 -7.69
CA GLY A 305 -22.30 17.57 -7.45
C GLY A 305 -21.04 18.20 -6.87
N LYS A 306 -21.06 19.48 -6.49
CA LYS A 306 -19.89 20.18 -5.94
C LYS A 306 -19.85 20.02 -4.43
N VAL A 307 -18.68 19.73 -3.87
CA VAL A 307 -18.51 19.53 -2.43
C VAL A 307 -18.90 20.81 -1.68
N VAL A 308 -19.89 20.72 -0.79
CA VAL A 308 -20.27 21.83 0.11
C VAL A 308 -19.12 22.01 1.09
N LYS A 309 -18.48 23.19 1.05
CA LYS A 309 -17.33 23.65 1.86
C LYS A 309 -16.84 22.68 2.94
N TYR A 310 -15.58 22.24 2.79
CA TYR A 310 -14.78 21.65 3.86
C TYR A 310 -14.74 22.63 5.04
N VAL A 311 -15.24 22.21 6.21
CA VAL A 311 -14.95 22.85 7.49
C VAL A 311 -13.58 22.37 7.93
#